data_AF-A0A8G2IWQ0-F1
#
_entry.id   AF-A0A8G2IWQ0-F1
#
_cell.length_a   1.000
_cell.length_b   1.000
_cell.length_c   1.000
_cell.angle_alpha   90.00
_cell.angle_beta   90.00
_cell.angle_gamma   90.00
#
_symmetry.space_group_name_H-M   'P 1'
#
loop_
_entity.id
_entity.type
_entity.pdbx_description
1 polymer ?
#
loop_
_entity_poly.entity_id
_entity_poly.type
_entity_poly.pdbx_seq_one_letter_code
_entity_poly.pdbx_strand_id
1 'polypeptide(L)'
;MQGLDDMTQRGAGLKAIAAYSAPLEFNMQAAGWISVVSHWLMEIFPDSGLAADWAALSSIELGLPTQTPSSFQRGLAQDRIDQHLRWLANLPTKAALRAMTMPQQVNKESVETGRREVKLSLTSRAVVDPARIEALGQLSSPDFDLSKLIRLCEELNLAFATESYLSMAMLTRAIVDHVPPIFGKQSFAEVASNYGGATLKREFTNLHTTSRNIADLHLHSQIRRKEVLPTITQVDASNSLDVLLAEIIGILTP
;
A
#
# COMPACT_ATOMS: atom_id res chain seq x y z
N MET A 1 -29.61 -0.61 12.32
CA MET A 1 -28.71 -0.87 11.17
C MET A 1 -29.51 -1.64 10.12
N GLN A 2 -29.65 -1.10 8.92
CA GLN A 2 -30.24 -1.81 7.78
C GLN A 2 -29.15 -2.73 7.21
N GLY A 3 -29.43 -4.02 7.09
CA GLY A 3 -28.50 -5.02 6.54
C GLY A 3 -28.74 -5.28 5.05
N LEU A 4 -27.86 -6.08 4.43
CA LEU A 4 -27.99 -6.51 3.02
C LEU A 4 -29.38 -7.10 2.70
N ASP A 5 -29.94 -7.85 3.64
CA ASP A 5 -31.26 -8.47 3.51
C ASP A 5 -32.38 -7.42 3.42
N ASP A 6 -32.31 -6.32 4.20
CA ASP A 6 -33.29 -5.23 4.16
C ASP A 6 -33.24 -4.50 2.81
N MET A 7 -32.04 -4.21 2.29
CA MET A 7 -31.89 -3.59 0.97
C MET A 7 -32.38 -4.50 -0.16
N THR A 8 -32.14 -5.80 -0.05
CA THR A 8 -32.61 -6.80 -1.02
C THR A 8 -34.15 -6.90 -0.98
N GLN A 9 -34.73 -6.90 0.22
CA GLN A 9 -36.18 -6.92 0.41
C GLN A 9 -36.86 -5.67 -0.14
N ARG A 10 -36.26 -4.48 0.05
CA ARG A 10 -36.75 -3.22 -0.54
C ARG A 10 -36.73 -3.24 -2.06
N GLY A 11 -35.65 -3.73 -2.68
CA GLY A 11 -35.58 -3.90 -4.12
C GLY A 11 -36.62 -4.88 -4.67
N ALA A 12 -36.85 -6.00 -3.97
CA ALA A 12 -37.89 -6.97 -4.31
C ALA A 12 -39.31 -6.35 -4.19
N GLY A 13 -39.55 -5.54 -3.16
CA GLY A 13 -40.79 -4.78 -3.00
C GLY A 13 -41.01 -3.78 -4.14
N LEU A 14 -39.96 -3.04 -4.53
CA LEU A 14 -39.98 -2.11 -5.66
C LEU A 14 -40.32 -2.83 -6.98
N LYS A 15 -39.75 -4.03 -7.20
CA LYS A 15 -40.07 -4.85 -8.38
C LYS A 15 -41.54 -5.26 -8.41
N ALA A 16 -42.10 -5.63 -7.26
CA ALA A 16 -43.50 -6.07 -7.16
C ALA A 16 -44.48 -4.94 -7.54
N ILE A 17 -44.16 -3.69 -7.19
CA ILE A 17 -45.02 -2.54 -7.47
C ILE A 17 -44.85 -1.96 -8.88
N ALA A 18 -43.73 -2.24 -9.56
CA ALA A 18 -43.43 -1.72 -10.91
C ALA A 18 -44.54 -1.96 -11.94
N ALA A 19 -45.31 -3.05 -11.79
CA ALA A 19 -46.38 -3.41 -12.71
C ALA A 19 -47.60 -2.49 -12.63
N TYR A 20 -47.84 -1.82 -11.49
CA TYR A 20 -49.07 -1.06 -11.24
C TYR A 20 -48.86 0.34 -10.66
N SER A 21 -47.65 0.69 -10.21
CA SER A 21 -47.37 2.03 -9.68
C SER A 21 -47.47 3.14 -10.74
N ALA A 22 -47.79 4.33 -10.26
CA ALA A 22 -47.65 5.57 -11.01
C ALA A 22 -46.15 5.96 -11.14
N PRO A 23 -45.73 6.58 -12.26
CA PRO A 23 -44.33 6.91 -12.52
C PRO A 23 -43.64 7.69 -11.41
N LEU A 24 -44.28 8.76 -10.90
CA LEU A 24 -43.68 9.65 -9.92
C LEU A 24 -43.35 8.92 -8.62
N GLU A 25 -44.34 8.23 -8.07
CA GLU A 25 -44.20 7.47 -6.83
C GLU A 25 -43.14 6.38 -6.97
N PHE A 26 -43.18 5.64 -8.08
CA PHE A 26 -42.20 4.60 -8.35
C PHE A 26 -40.78 5.16 -8.46
N ASN A 27 -40.57 6.22 -9.25
CA ASN A 27 -39.26 6.84 -9.45
C ASN A 27 -38.68 7.37 -8.13
N MET A 28 -39.53 7.96 -7.28
CA MET A 28 -39.11 8.42 -5.94
C MET A 28 -38.68 7.26 -5.04
N GLN A 29 -39.43 6.16 -5.02
CA GLN A 29 -39.06 4.98 -4.25
C GLN A 29 -37.78 4.31 -4.79
N ALA A 30 -37.62 4.27 -6.10
CA ALA A 30 -36.42 3.75 -6.76
C ALA A 30 -35.17 4.58 -6.41
N ALA A 31 -35.26 5.91 -6.51
CA ALA A 31 -34.17 6.81 -6.12
C ALA A 31 -33.82 6.70 -4.63
N GLY A 32 -34.83 6.59 -3.77
CA GLY A 32 -34.64 6.37 -2.34
C GLY A 32 -33.91 5.07 -2.04
N TRP A 33 -34.29 3.97 -2.70
CA TRP A 33 -33.60 2.68 -2.55
C TRP A 33 -32.15 2.75 -3.01
N ILE A 34 -31.87 3.33 -4.18
CA ILE A 34 -30.50 3.51 -4.71
C ILE A 34 -29.65 4.33 -3.72
N SER A 35 -30.21 5.40 -3.16
CA SER A 35 -29.52 6.27 -2.20
C SER A 35 -29.20 5.54 -0.89
N VAL A 36 -30.15 4.77 -0.34
CA VAL A 36 -29.94 3.97 0.87
C VAL A 36 -28.82 2.95 0.67
N VAL A 37 -28.83 2.24 -0.46
CA VAL A 37 -27.77 1.26 -0.78
C VAL A 37 -26.43 1.96 -0.94
N SER A 38 -26.37 3.09 -1.66
CA SER A 38 -25.14 3.84 -1.86
C SER A 38 -24.53 4.32 -0.54
N HIS A 39 -25.36 4.87 0.35
CA HIS A 39 -24.91 5.31 1.67
C HIS A 39 -24.39 4.15 2.52
N TRP A 40 -25.13 3.04 2.56
CA TRP A 40 -24.71 1.85 3.29
C TRP A 40 -23.40 1.26 2.74
N LEU A 41 -23.19 1.27 1.42
CA LEU A 41 -21.93 0.83 0.81
C LEU A 41 -20.75 1.71 1.22
N MET A 42 -20.96 3.04 1.33
CA MET A 42 -19.93 3.97 1.78
C MET A 42 -19.59 3.77 3.27
N GLU A 43 -20.58 3.45 4.10
CA GLU A 43 -20.37 3.19 5.53
C GLU A 43 -19.69 1.84 5.80
N ILE A 44 -20.11 0.78 5.13
CA ILE A 44 -19.64 -0.60 5.40
C ILE A 44 -18.35 -0.93 4.62
N PHE A 45 -18.18 -0.39 3.41
CA PHE A 45 -17.03 -0.64 2.55
C PHE A 45 -16.39 0.68 2.09
N PRO A 46 -15.87 1.50 3.03
CA PRO A 46 -15.20 2.76 2.68
C PRO A 46 -14.05 2.49 1.71
N ASP A 47 -13.88 3.40 0.73
CA ASP A 47 -12.79 3.39 -0.26
C ASP A 47 -12.66 2.12 -1.15
N SER A 48 -13.64 1.21 -1.09
CA SER A 48 -13.65 -0.03 -1.88
C SER A 48 -13.98 0.16 -3.37
N GLY A 49 -14.48 1.34 -3.75
CA GLY A 49 -15.04 1.61 -5.08
C GLY A 49 -16.42 0.98 -5.34
N LEU A 50 -16.97 0.17 -4.41
CA LEU A 50 -18.25 -0.52 -4.60
C LEU A 50 -19.44 0.44 -4.71
N ALA A 51 -19.41 1.58 -4.01
CA ALA A 51 -20.42 2.62 -4.14
C ALA A 51 -20.43 3.25 -5.54
N ALA A 52 -19.26 3.37 -6.18
CA ALA A 52 -19.13 3.85 -7.55
C ALA A 52 -19.62 2.79 -8.57
N ASP A 53 -19.27 1.52 -8.36
CA ASP A 53 -19.77 0.41 -9.18
C ASP A 53 -21.31 0.30 -9.12
N TRP A 54 -21.91 0.56 -7.95
CA TRP A 54 -23.36 0.64 -7.76
C TRP A 54 -23.98 1.82 -8.50
N ALA A 55 -23.39 3.01 -8.39
CA ALA A 55 -23.87 4.22 -9.06
C ALA A 55 -23.76 4.11 -10.60
N ALA A 56 -22.88 3.26 -11.12
CA ALA A 56 -22.71 3.01 -12.55
C ALA A 56 -23.78 2.10 -13.16
N LEU A 57 -24.66 1.49 -12.35
CA LEU A 57 -25.78 0.67 -12.85
C LEU A 57 -26.85 1.54 -13.53
N SER A 58 -27.64 0.93 -14.41
CA SER A 58 -28.66 1.61 -15.22
C SER A 58 -29.74 2.27 -14.35
N SER A 59 -30.07 3.55 -14.57
CA SER A 59 -31.09 4.24 -13.77
C SER A 59 -32.45 3.54 -13.82
N ILE A 60 -33.11 3.39 -12.67
CA ILE A 60 -34.44 2.77 -12.59
C ILE A 60 -35.50 3.85 -12.72
N GLU A 61 -36.22 3.85 -13.84
CA GLU A 61 -37.24 4.85 -14.15
C GLU A 61 -38.45 4.20 -14.83
N LEU A 62 -39.65 4.67 -14.48
CA LEU A 62 -40.93 4.24 -15.03
C LEU A 62 -41.58 5.37 -15.83
N GLY A 63 -40.80 5.99 -16.72
CA GLY A 63 -41.27 7.07 -17.59
C GLY A 63 -41.52 8.41 -16.87
N LEU A 64 -42.14 9.35 -17.58
CA LEU A 64 -42.41 10.70 -17.07
C LEU A 64 -43.58 10.71 -16.07
N PRO A 65 -43.56 11.60 -15.06
CA PRO A 65 -44.57 11.67 -13.99
C PRO A 65 -46.04 11.66 -14.44
N THR A 66 -46.34 12.27 -15.57
CA THR A 66 -47.70 12.48 -16.09
C THR A 66 -48.12 11.47 -17.15
N GLN A 67 -47.25 10.52 -17.53
CA GLN A 67 -47.52 9.56 -18.59
C GLN A 67 -47.96 8.21 -18.02
N THR A 68 -48.81 7.50 -18.76
CA THR A 68 -49.14 6.10 -18.43
C THR A 68 -48.03 5.19 -18.97
N PRO A 69 -47.31 4.44 -18.12
CA PRO A 69 -46.22 3.58 -18.59
C PRO A 69 -46.71 2.47 -19.49
N SER A 70 -46.03 2.27 -20.62
CA SER A 70 -46.26 1.11 -21.48
C SER A 70 -45.82 -0.19 -20.79
N SER A 71 -46.32 -1.33 -21.28
CA SER A 71 -45.85 -2.65 -20.83
C SER A 71 -44.34 -2.82 -21.01
N PHE A 72 -43.79 -2.25 -22.09
CA PHE A 72 -42.35 -2.24 -22.35
C PHE A 72 -41.59 -1.44 -21.29
N GLN A 73 -42.05 -0.24 -20.93
CA GLN A 73 -41.41 0.58 -19.89
C GLN A 73 -41.44 -0.11 -18.51
N ARG A 74 -42.55 -0.80 -18.19
CA ARG A 74 -42.67 -1.59 -16.96
C ARG A 74 -41.70 -2.78 -16.96
N GLY A 75 -41.60 -3.49 -18.07
CA GLY A 75 -40.64 -4.59 -18.24
C GLY A 75 -39.20 -4.11 -18.08
N LEU A 76 -38.85 -2.99 -18.73
CA LEU A 76 -37.51 -2.40 -18.64
C LEU A 76 -37.17 -1.96 -17.21
N ALA A 77 -38.12 -1.37 -16.47
CA ALA A 77 -37.92 -1.01 -15.08
C ALA A 77 -37.68 -2.24 -14.19
N GLN A 78 -38.43 -3.33 -14.41
CA GLN A 78 -38.23 -4.60 -13.70
C GLN A 78 -36.87 -5.24 -14.01
N ASP A 79 -36.44 -5.23 -15.27
CA ASP A 79 -35.14 -5.75 -15.68
C ASP A 79 -33.98 -4.98 -15.03
N ARG A 80 -34.11 -3.66 -14.93
CA ARG A 80 -33.11 -2.81 -14.24
C ARG A 80 -33.08 -3.06 -12.74
N ILE A 81 -34.23 -3.28 -12.10
CA ILE A 81 -34.28 -3.70 -10.69
C ILE A 81 -33.60 -5.06 -10.51
N ASP A 82 -33.83 -6.01 -11.42
CA ASP A 82 -33.18 -7.32 -11.40
C ASP A 82 -31.66 -7.21 -11.56
N GLN A 83 -31.19 -6.29 -12.41
CA GLN A 83 -29.75 -5.99 -12.53
C GLN A 83 -29.16 -5.56 -11.17
N HIS A 84 -29.85 -4.68 -10.45
CA HIS A 84 -29.43 -4.19 -9.14
C HIS A 84 -29.49 -5.28 -8.06
N LEU A 85 -30.56 -6.08 -8.04
CA LEU A 85 -30.69 -7.20 -7.10
C LEU A 85 -29.63 -8.28 -7.35
N ARG A 86 -29.32 -8.59 -8.60
CA ARG A 86 -28.20 -9.49 -8.95
C ARG A 86 -26.86 -8.91 -8.53
N TRP A 87 -26.68 -7.60 -8.65
CA TRP A 87 -25.46 -6.95 -8.17
C TRP A 87 -25.33 -7.09 -6.65
N LEU A 88 -26.40 -6.82 -5.89
CA LEU A 88 -26.45 -6.99 -4.43
C LEU A 88 -26.21 -8.44 -4.01
N ALA A 89 -26.80 -9.41 -4.72
CA ALA A 89 -26.57 -10.83 -4.46
C ALA A 89 -25.09 -11.23 -4.65
N ASN A 90 -24.39 -10.59 -5.60
CA ASN A 90 -22.97 -10.80 -5.84
C ASN A 90 -22.07 -9.91 -4.98
N LEU A 91 -22.64 -9.05 -4.12
CA LEU A 91 -21.87 -8.11 -3.30
C LEU A 91 -20.86 -8.82 -2.39
N PRO A 92 -21.19 -9.93 -1.69
CA PRO A 92 -20.20 -10.62 -0.85
C PRO A 92 -18.97 -11.06 -1.64
N THR A 93 -19.17 -11.59 -2.85
CA THR A 93 -18.08 -11.99 -3.75
C THR A 93 -17.30 -10.78 -4.28
N LYS A 94 -18.00 -9.70 -4.68
CA LYS A 94 -17.36 -8.45 -5.13
C LYS A 94 -16.53 -7.81 -4.03
N ALA A 95 -17.05 -7.77 -2.80
CA ALA A 95 -16.35 -7.27 -1.63
C ALA A 95 -15.11 -8.12 -1.31
N ALA A 96 -15.24 -9.46 -1.35
CA ALA A 96 -14.11 -10.37 -1.17
C ALA A 96 -13.02 -10.17 -2.23
N LEU A 97 -13.38 -10.05 -3.52
CA LEU A 97 -12.41 -9.82 -4.60
C LEU A 97 -11.76 -8.44 -4.53
N ARG A 98 -12.50 -7.40 -4.14
CA ARG A 98 -11.96 -6.04 -3.92
C ARG A 98 -11.01 -6.01 -2.73
N ALA A 99 -11.36 -6.68 -1.64
CA ALA A 99 -10.49 -6.87 -0.49
C ALA A 99 -9.17 -7.58 -0.88
N MET A 100 -9.25 -8.63 -1.71
CA MET A 100 -8.08 -9.35 -2.23
C MET A 100 -7.21 -8.53 -3.20
N THR A 101 -7.76 -7.50 -3.86
CA THR A 101 -7.04 -6.67 -4.84
C THR A 101 -6.54 -5.34 -4.26
N MET A 102 -6.91 -4.98 -3.02
CA MET A 102 -6.34 -3.83 -2.33
C MET A 102 -4.91 -4.15 -1.82
N PRO A 103 -3.88 -3.39 -2.23
CA PRO A 103 -2.49 -3.62 -1.82
C PRO A 103 -2.26 -3.62 -0.30
N GLN A 104 -3.11 -2.92 0.45
CA GLN A 104 -3.04 -2.85 1.91
C GLN A 104 -3.43 -4.16 2.62
N GLN A 105 -4.30 -4.98 2.02
CA GLN A 105 -4.76 -6.25 2.63
C GLN A 105 -3.86 -7.44 2.30
N VAL A 106 -3.14 -7.41 1.17
CA VAL A 106 -2.10 -8.39 0.84
C VAL A 106 -1.04 -8.45 1.96
N ASN A 107 -0.80 -7.35 2.69
CA ASN A 107 0.09 -7.34 3.85
C ASN A 107 -0.49 -8.04 5.10
N LYS A 108 -1.81 -8.06 5.32
CA LYS A 108 -2.44 -8.69 6.50
C LYS A 108 -2.67 -10.19 6.35
N GLU A 109 -3.14 -10.65 5.19
CA GLU A 109 -3.29 -12.09 4.94
C GLU A 109 -1.93 -12.80 4.80
N SER A 110 -0.89 -12.06 4.36
CA SER A 110 0.51 -12.55 4.40
C SER A 110 1.02 -12.79 5.82
N VAL A 111 0.48 -12.07 6.82
CA VAL A 111 0.77 -12.30 8.25
C VAL A 111 0.03 -13.55 8.75
N GLU A 112 -1.20 -13.78 8.32
CA GLU A 112 -2.03 -14.91 8.78
C GLU A 112 -1.70 -16.25 8.11
N THR A 113 -1.28 -16.25 6.83
CA THR A 113 -0.98 -17.48 6.06
C THR A 113 0.43 -18.02 6.28
N GLY A 114 1.15 -17.50 7.29
CA GLY A 114 2.44 -18.06 7.70
C GLY A 114 3.65 -17.49 6.96
N ARG A 115 3.75 -16.15 6.85
CA ARG A 115 5.06 -15.59 7.19
C ARG A 115 5.29 -15.95 8.66
N ARG A 116 6.32 -16.75 8.92
CA ARG A 116 6.87 -16.82 10.28
C ARG A 116 7.29 -15.40 10.61
N GLU A 117 6.44 -14.65 11.31
CA GLU A 117 6.92 -13.53 12.10
C GLU A 117 7.88 -14.15 13.08
N VAL A 118 9.18 -14.03 12.78
CA VAL A 118 10.18 -14.20 13.80
C VAL A 118 9.87 -13.09 14.78
N LYS A 119 9.20 -13.43 15.90
CA LYS A 119 9.20 -12.58 17.09
C LYS A 119 10.65 -12.51 17.52
N LEU A 120 11.34 -11.54 16.95
CA LEU A 120 12.71 -11.26 17.27
C LEU A 120 12.72 -10.85 18.74
N SER A 121 13.39 -11.67 19.54
CA SER A 121 14.02 -11.16 20.75
C SER A 121 14.91 -10.04 20.26
N LEU A 122 14.49 -8.79 20.46
CA LEU A 122 15.30 -7.61 20.19
C LEU A 122 16.62 -7.82 20.92
N THR A 123 17.65 -8.25 20.21
CA THR A 123 19.01 -7.94 20.63
C THR A 123 19.02 -6.43 20.81
N SER A 124 19.51 -5.94 21.95
CA SER A 124 19.49 -4.52 22.31
C SER A 124 20.32 -3.63 21.38
N ARG A 125 20.77 -4.16 20.23
CA ARG A 125 21.59 -3.50 19.23
C ARG A 125 20.84 -3.52 17.90
N ALA A 126 20.69 -2.35 17.28
CA ALA A 126 20.23 -2.20 15.91
C ALA A 126 21.41 -1.75 15.03
N VAL A 127 21.34 -1.98 13.73
CA VAL A 127 22.37 -1.50 12.78
C VAL A 127 22.12 -0.03 12.45
N VAL A 128 20.85 0.32 12.26
CA VAL A 128 20.38 1.70 12.19
C VAL A 128 19.64 2.01 13.48
N ASP A 129 20.04 3.07 14.17
CA ASP A 129 19.36 3.49 15.41
C ASP A 129 17.86 3.77 15.13
N PRO A 130 16.92 3.18 15.89
CA PRO A 130 15.50 3.48 15.76
C PRO A 130 15.17 4.98 15.83
N ALA A 131 15.91 5.75 16.64
CA ALA A 131 15.74 7.20 16.72
C ALA A 131 16.09 7.90 15.39
N ARG A 132 17.03 7.35 14.62
CA ARG A 132 17.37 7.85 13.28
C ARG A 132 16.24 7.61 12.29
N ILE A 133 15.62 6.43 12.35
CA ILE A 133 14.47 6.07 11.50
C ILE A 133 13.26 6.95 11.85
N GLU A 134 13.00 7.15 13.14
CA GLU A 134 11.93 8.04 13.61
C GLU A 134 12.15 9.47 13.13
N ALA A 135 13.37 10.01 13.28
CA ALA A 135 13.71 11.34 12.81
C ALA A 135 13.49 11.49 11.30
N LEU A 136 13.88 10.50 10.48
CA LEU A 136 13.59 10.50 9.04
C LEU A 136 12.09 10.50 8.75
N GLY A 137 11.29 9.75 9.52
CA GLY A 137 9.83 9.70 9.37
C GLY A 137 9.11 10.99 9.77
N GLN A 138 9.74 11.83 10.59
CA GLN A 138 9.21 13.14 11.00
C GLN A 138 9.54 14.26 10.01
N LEU A 139 10.50 14.04 9.09
CA LEU A 139 10.84 15.02 8.07
C LEU A 139 9.73 15.14 7.03
N SER A 140 9.37 16.38 6.69
CA SER A 140 8.52 16.69 5.55
C SER A 140 9.35 17.48 4.54
N SER A 141 9.65 16.87 3.41
CA SER A 141 10.34 17.52 2.29
C SER A 141 9.38 17.64 1.11
N PRO A 142 9.26 18.82 0.46
CA PRO A 142 8.47 18.95 -0.76
C PRO A 142 9.13 18.26 -1.97
N ASP A 143 10.45 18.05 -1.92
CA ASP A 143 11.24 17.57 -3.06
C ASP A 143 11.52 16.06 -3.01
N PHE A 144 11.48 15.44 -1.81
CA PHE A 144 11.90 14.06 -1.62
C PHE A 144 10.89 13.24 -0.79
N ASP A 145 10.52 12.08 -1.33
CA ASP A 145 9.82 11.03 -0.59
C ASP A 145 10.84 10.06 0.04
N LEU A 146 10.89 10.03 1.38
CA LEU A 146 11.83 9.20 2.14
C LEU A 146 11.31 7.80 2.44
N SER A 147 10.09 7.44 2.02
CA SER A 147 9.43 6.16 2.35
C SER A 147 10.32 4.96 2.02
N LYS A 148 11.00 4.99 0.87
CA LYS A 148 11.91 3.91 0.47
C LYS A 148 13.17 3.84 1.32
N LEU A 149 13.77 4.98 1.68
CA LEU A 149 14.96 5.01 2.53
C LEU A 149 14.64 4.47 3.92
N ILE A 150 13.54 4.95 4.52
CA ILE A 150 13.03 4.48 5.81
C ILE A 150 12.83 2.96 5.76
N ARG A 151 12.17 2.46 4.71
CA ARG A 151 11.91 1.03 4.58
C ARG A 151 13.19 0.19 4.47
N LEU A 152 14.19 0.66 3.73
CA LEU A 152 15.48 -0.01 3.63
C LEU A 152 16.21 -0.07 4.99
N CYS A 153 16.11 0.99 5.81
CA CYS A 153 16.67 1.00 7.17
C CYS A 153 15.96 0.00 8.10
N GLU A 154 14.63 -0.08 8.05
CA GLU A 154 13.84 -1.06 8.80
C GLU A 154 14.21 -2.50 8.39
N GLU A 155 14.29 -2.76 7.10
CA GLU A 155 14.64 -4.07 6.56
C GLU A 155 16.08 -4.46 6.92
N LEU A 156 17.01 -3.50 6.98
CA LEU A 156 18.38 -3.74 7.43
C LEU A 156 18.42 -4.15 8.91
N ASN A 157 17.64 -3.50 9.77
CA ASN A 157 17.49 -3.89 11.18
C ASN A 157 16.85 -5.26 11.35
N LEU A 158 15.82 -5.56 10.54
CA LEU A 158 15.20 -6.89 10.50
C LEU A 158 16.23 -7.96 10.10
N ALA A 159 17.00 -7.71 9.03
CA ALA A 159 18.04 -8.61 8.55
C ALA A 159 19.14 -8.84 9.59
N PHE A 160 19.53 -7.81 10.36
CA PHE A 160 20.46 -7.97 11.48
C PHE A 160 19.90 -8.88 12.55
N ALA A 161 18.67 -8.62 12.98
CA ALA A 161 18.02 -9.36 14.04
C ALA A 161 17.77 -10.84 13.64
N THR A 162 17.56 -11.13 12.35
CA THR A 162 17.45 -12.50 11.81
C THR A 162 18.77 -13.07 11.29
N GLU A 163 19.92 -12.46 11.62
CA GLU A 163 21.26 -12.89 11.20
C GLU A 163 21.41 -13.12 9.67
N SER A 164 20.66 -12.37 8.88
CA SER A 164 20.60 -12.44 7.42
C SER A 164 21.70 -11.57 6.79
N TYR A 165 22.96 -11.93 7.02
CA TYR A 165 24.13 -11.10 6.68
C TYR A 165 24.32 -10.83 5.18
N LEU A 166 23.94 -11.78 4.31
CA LEU A 166 23.93 -11.56 2.85
C LEU A 166 22.95 -10.42 2.49
N SER A 167 21.76 -10.43 3.08
CA SER A 167 20.77 -9.37 2.90
C SER A 167 21.27 -8.04 3.45
N MET A 168 21.97 -8.02 4.59
CA MET A 168 22.55 -6.79 5.14
C MET A 168 23.52 -6.11 4.17
N ALA A 169 24.39 -6.89 3.51
CA ALA A 169 25.32 -6.36 2.51
C ALA A 169 24.56 -5.71 1.33
N MET A 170 23.53 -6.40 0.82
CA MET A 170 22.71 -5.93 -0.30
C MET A 170 21.89 -4.68 0.06
N LEU A 171 21.29 -4.65 1.25
CA LEU A 171 20.51 -3.52 1.76
C LEU A 171 21.38 -2.29 2.00
N THR A 172 22.58 -2.47 2.58
CA THR A 172 23.54 -1.38 2.74
C THR A 172 23.90 -0.77 1.38
N ARG A 173 24.17 -1.60 0.38
CA ARG A 173 24.45 -1.15 -0.98
C ARG A 173 23.28 -0.39 -1.59
N ALA A 174 22.05 -0.90 -1.41
CA ALA A 174 20.84 -0.24 -1.88
C ALA A 174 20.62 1.14 -1.24
N ILE A 175 20.84 1.27 0.08
CA ILE A 175 20.77 2.57 0.77
C ILE A 175 21.75 3.56 0.14
N VAL A 176 23.01 3.16 0.01
CA VAL A 176 24.09 4.00 -0.55
C VAL A 176 23.77 4.44 -1.99
N ASP A 177 23.17 3.58 -2.82
CA ASP A 177 22.81 3.93 -4.20
C ASP A 177 21.58 4.83 -4.32
N HIS A 178 20.69 4.84 -3.33
CA HIS A 178 19.43 5.60 -3.40
C HIS A 178 19.52 7.02 -2.88
N VAL A 179 20.45 7.32 -1.97
CA VAL A 179 20.56 8.64 -1.34
C VAL A 179 21.21 9.77 -2.15
N PRO A 180 22.01 9.56 -3.22
CA PRO A 180 22.72 10.66 -3.90
C PRO A 180 21.89 11.87 -4.33
N PRO A 181 20.62 11.72 -4.80
CA PRO A 181 19.79 12.87 -5.16
C PRO A 181 19.56 13.86 -4.02
N ILE A 182 19.50 13.40 -2.77
CA ILE A 182 19.35 14.26 -1.58
C ILE A 182 20.55 15.22 -1.44
N PHE A 183 21.73 14.78 -1.87
CA PHE A 183 22.96 15.58 -1.89
C PHE A 183 23.14 16.39 -3.18
N GLY A 184 22.16 16.36 -4.09
CA GLY A 184 22.27 16.96 -5.42
C GLY A 184 23.35 16.31 -6.29
N LYS A 185 23.58 14.99 -6.14
CA LYS A 185 24.58 14.20 -6.88
C LYS A 185 23.93 13.04 -7.63
N GLN A 186 24.58 12.57 -8.68
CA GLN A 186 24.07 11.46 -9.51
C GLN A 186 24.50 10.09 -8.99
N SER A 187 25.60 10.04 -8.23
CA SER A 187 26.14 8.80 -7.70
C SER A 187 26.73 9.01 -6.32
N PHE A 188 26.83 7.93 -5.54
CA PHE A 188 27.45 8.02 -4.23
C PHE A 188 28.96 8.27 -4.28
N ALA A 189 29.62 7.91 -5.39
CA ALA A 189 31.02 8.28 -5.63
C ALA A 189 31.20 9.81 -5.72
N GLU A 190 30.25 10.50 -6.34
CA GLU A 190 30.22 11.97 -6.35
C GLU A 190 29.95 12.55 -4.96
N VAL A 191 29.05 11.96 -4.17
CA VAL A 191 28.81 12.36 -2.77
C VAL A 191 30.11 12.25 -1.98
N ALA A 192 30.75 11.08 -2.01
CA ALA A 192 31.99 10.80 -1.30
C ALA A 192 33.15 11.74 -1.67
N SER A 193 33.21 12.19 -2.93
CA SER A 193 34.30 13.07 -3.40
C SER A 193 34.01 14.56 -3.18
N ASN A 194 32.74 14.96 -3.22
CA ASN A 194 32.38 16.38 -3.33
C ASN A 194 31.65 16.95 -2.11
N TYR A 195 31.03 16.13 -1.27
CA TYR A 195 30.24 16.60 -0.13
C TYR A 195 31.04 16.62 1.18
N GLY A 196 30.84 17.66 2.00
CA GLY A 196 31.43 17.80 3.34
C GLY A 196 32.93 18.09 3.39
N GLY A 197 33.47 18.05 4.61
CA GLY A 197 34.91 18.24 4.88
C GLY A 197 35.76 16.99 4.58
N ALA A 198 37.08 17.13 4.66
CA ALA A 198 38.02 16.05 4.32
C ALA A 198 37.76 14.72 5.07
N THR A 199 37.38 14.80 6.35
CA THR A 199 37.06 13.63 7.17
C THR A 199 35.80 12.92 6.69
N LEU A 200 34.74 13.68 6.38
CA LEU A 200 33.46 13.13 5.92
C LEU A 200 33.61 12.50 4.53
N LYS A 201 34.34 13.16 3.64
CA LYS A 201 34.71 12.61 2.32
C LYS A 201 35.41 11.27 2.45
N ARG A 202 36.38 11.16 3.37
CA ARG A 202 37.09 9.91 3.63
C ARG A 202 36.14 8.82 4.15
N GLU A 203 35.25 9.17 5.08
CA GLU A 203 34.27 8.23 5.62
C GLU A 203 33.30 7.73 4.55
N PHE A 204 32.75 8.63 3.73
CA PHE A 204 31.87 8.26 2.62
C PHE A 204 32.60 7.48 1.53
N THR A 205 33.88 7.76 1.29
CA THR A 205 34.70 6.96 0.38
C THR A 205 34.88 5.53 0.91
N ASN A 206 35.13 5.39 2.22
CA ASN A 206 35.23 4.08 2.85
C ASN A 206 33.90 3.32 2.80
N LEU A 207 32.80 3.97 3.13
CA LEU A 207 31.45 3.39 3.05
C LEU A 207 31.15 2.94 1.62
N HIS A 208 31.37 3.81 0.63
CA HIS A 208 31.14 3.52 -0.78
C HIS A 208 31.91 2.28 -1.23
N THR A 209 33.22 2.28 -0.97
CA THR A 209 34.13 1.25 -1.46
C THR A 209 33.87 -0.08 -0.77
N THR A 210 33.76 -0.07 0.55
CA THR A 210 33.57 -1.29 1.34
C THR A 210 32.20 -1.91 1.10
N SER A 211 31.12 -1.13 1.20
CA SER A 211 29.76 -1.67 0.99
C SER A 211 29.58 -2.23 -0.42
N ARG A 212 30.11 -1.55 -1.44
CA ARG A 212 30.08 -2.02 -2.83
C ARG A 212 30.87 -3.31 -2.99
N ASN A 213 32.12 -3.35 -2.56
CA ASN A 213 32.97 -4.53 -2.76
C ASN A 213 32.40 -5.77 -2.05
N ILE A 214 31.84 -5.61 -0.86
CA ILE A 214 31.26 -6.71 -0.08
C ILE A 214 29.95 -7.18 -0.71
N ALA A 215 29.07 -6.25 -1.11
CA ALA A 215 27.85 -6.62 -1.80
C ALA A 215 28.13 -7.30 -3.14
N ASP A 216 29.01 -6.74 -3.97
CA ASP A 216 29.38 -7.30 -5.28
C ASP A 216 30.04 -8.68 -5.14
N LEU A 217 30.85 -8.89 -4.10
CA LEU A 217 31.44 -10.19 -3.79
C LEU A 217 30.36 -11.26 -3.60
N HIS A 218 29.31 -10.95 -2.84
CA HIS A 218 28.24 -11.90 -2.51
C HIS A 218 27.14 -11.99 -3.58
N LEU A 219 26.89 -10.93 -4.34
CA LEU A 219 25.91 -10.90 -5.43
C LEU A 219 26.39 -11.65 -6.68
N HIS A 220 27.68 -11.55 -6.99
CA HIS A 220 28.22 -12.07 -8.25
C HIS A 220 29.00 -13.38 -8.09
N SER A 221 29.32 -13.80 -6.86
CA SER A 221 30.00 -15.09 -6.65
C SER A 221 29.08 -16.27 -6.99
N GLN A 222 29.58 -17.18 -7.82
CA GLN A 222 28.94 -18.47 -8.05
C GLN A 222 29.22 -19.46 -6.91
N ILE A 223 28.32 -20.45 -6.75
CA ILE A 223 28.43 -21.50 -5.74
C ILE A 223 29.76 -22.25 -5.87
N ARG A 224 30.46 -22.44 -4.74
CA ARG A 224 31.78 -23.11 -4.67
C ARG A 224 31.71 -24.47 -3.95
N ARG A 225 32.73 -25.31 -4.15
CA ARG A 225 32.86 -26.62 -3.46
C ARG A 225 32.86 -26.50 -1.92
N LYS A 226 33.37 -25.39 -1.39
CA LYS A 226 33.35 -25.04 0.02
C LYS A 226 33.09 -23.54 0.13
N GLU A 227 32.07 -23.18 0.87
CA GLU A 227 31.71 -21.80 1.13
C GLU A 227 32.02 -21.39 2.56
N VAL A 228 32.29 -20.10 2.72
CA VAL A 228 32.39 -19.43 4.01
C VAL A 228 31.40 -18.29 3.94
N LEU A 229 30.34 -18.37 4.76
CA LEU A 229 29.32 -17.34 4.81
C LEU A 229 29.86 -16.08 5.51
N PRO A 230 29.36 -14.89 5.16
CA PRO A 230 29.79 -13.69 5.83
C PRO A 230 29.36 -13.70 7.29
N THR A 231 30.21 -13.08 8.13
CA THR A 231 29.91 -12.78 9.52
C THR A 231 29.45 -11.34 9.66
N ILE A 232 28.84 -10.99 10.79
CA ILE A 232 28.47 -9.61 11.09
C ILE A 232 29.63 -8.63 10.91
N THR A 233 30.85 -9.01 11.31
CA THR A 233 32.05 -8.16 11.19
C THR A 233 32.40 -7.79 9.76
N GLN A 234 31.99 -8.59 8.78
CA GLN A 234 32.21 -8.26 7.37
C GLN A 234 31.15 -7.27 6.86
N VAL A 235 29.90 -7.38 7.33
CA VAL A 235 28.77 -6.63 6.75
C VAL A 235 28.29 -5.44 7.59
N ASP A 236 28.84 -5.25 8.80
CA ASP A 236 28.46 -4.18 9.71
C ASP A 236 28.96 -2.82 9.19
N ALA A 237 28.03 -2.00 8.70
CA ALA A 237 28.23 -0.63 8.26
C ALA A 237 27.56 0.39 9.20
N SER A 238 27.17 -0.01 10.42
CA SER A 238 26.35 0.79 11.35
C SER A 238 26.89 2.20 11.57
N ASN A 239 28.18 2.34 11.91
CA ASN A 239 28.79 3.64 12.18
C ASN A 239 28.73 4.58 10.96
N SER A 240 29.12 4.07 9.78
CA SER A 240 29.15 4.87 8.56
C SER A 240 27.74 5.24 8.07
N LEU A 241 26.77 4.33 8.24
CA LEU A 241 25.37 4.59 7.92
C LEU A 241 24.77 5.62 8.87
N ASP A 242 25.05 5.57 10.17
CA ASP A 242 24.54 6.59 11.10
C ASP A 242 25.02 7.99 10.72
N VAL A 243 26.30 8.14 10.38
CA VAL A 243 26.87 9.40 9.86
C VAL A 243 26.14 9.84 8.58
N LEU A 244 25.94 8.94 7.63
CA LEU A 244 25.23 9.26 6.38
C LEU A 244 23.80 9.73 6.63
N LEU A 245 23.05 9.02 7.48
CA LEU A 245 21.66 9.35 7.79
C LEU A 245 21.56 10.64 8.61
N ALA A 246 22.53 10.92 9.47
CA ALA A 246 22.62 12.20 10.19
C ALA A 246 22.77 13.38 9.22
N GLU A 247 23.64 13.26 8.21
CA GLU A 247 23.83 14.28 7.18
C GLU A 247 22.56 14.47 6.33
N ILE A 248 21.86 13.39 5.97
CA ILE A 248 20.57 13.46 5.26
C ILE A 248 19.55 14.25 6.06
N ILE A 249 19.42 13.96 7.36
CA ILE A 249 18.52 14.71 8.24
C ILE A 249 18.94 16.18 8.30
N GLY A 250 20.23 16.47 8.44
CA GLY A 250 20.74 17.83 8.45
C GLY A 250 20.45 18.63 7.18
N ILE A 251 20.51 17.98 6.01
CA ILE A 251 20.20 18.62 4.72
C ILE A 251 18.70 18.92 4.58
N LEU A 252 17.85 18.02 5.07
CA LEU A 252 16.40 18.11 4.89
C LEU A 252 15.69 18.85 6.04
N THR A 253 16.40 19.15 7.12
CA THR A 253 15.90 20.00 8.19
C THR A 253 16.06 21.47 7.77
N PRO A 254 15.00 22.29 7.87
CA PRO A 254 15.05 23.72 7.53
C PRO A 254 15.95 24.55 8.45
#